data_AF-V9IIY4-F1
#
_entry.id   AF-V9IIY4-F1
#
_cell.length_a   1.000
_cell.length_b   1.000
_cell.length_c   1.000
_cell.angle_alpha   90.00
_cell.angle_beta   90.00
_cell.angle_gamma   90.00
#
_symmetry.space_group_name_H-M   'P 1'
#
loop_
_entity.id
_entity.type
_entity.pdbx_description
1 polymer ?
#
loop_
_entity_poly.entity_id
_entity_poly.type
_entity_poly.pdbx_seq_one_letter_code
_entity_poly.pdbx_strand_id
1 'polypeptide(L)'
;MYLTTFYNADVAVVDLSIQLQQSALFYHLGVRESFGMKENILLHNDIDTETTIRIKLSCGNYTFVSYRVVECGSCVATNPATTRITGEEVIDPKQHLTLKLKKLFQDVEVQSKAHMKEKFLADLRKARETYSGEELSKALNNMRKRLDDPNVLSGEVVLNVLISFREIQDYDAMVQLVDDLRTIPTHKNYINTPAIRNLYAFALNRRK
;
A
#
# COMPACT_ATOMS: atom_id res chain seq x y z
N MET A 1 -10.11 21.88 10.69
CA MET A 1 -9.85 20.43 10.52
C MET A 1 -8.88 20.03 11.61
N TYR A 2 -9.26 19.12 12.51
CA TYR A 2 -8.48 18.83 13.73
C TYR A 2 -7.10 18.31 13.36
N LEU A 3 -6.04 18.91 13.93
CA LEU A 3 -4.64 18.53 13.71
C LEU A 3 -4.40 17.02 13.90
N THR A 4 -5.20 16.40 14.79
CA THR A 4 -5.26 14.96 15.01
C THR A 4 -5.60 14.16 13.74
N THR A 5 -6.58 14.62 12.95
CA THR A 5 -6.92 13.98 11.66
C THR A 5 -5.76 14.12 10.69
N PHE A 6 -5.12 15.30 10.64
CA PHE A 6 -3.94 15.49 9.80
C PHE A 6 -2.78 14.60 10.25
N TYR A 7 -2.54 14.39 11.54
CA TYR A 7 -1.45 13.54 12.01
C TYR A 7 -1.70 12.04 11.82
N ASN A 8 -2.96 11.61 11.86
CA ASN A 8 -3.32 10.19 11.77
C ASN A 8 -3.78 9.76 10.38
N ALA A 9 -3.88 10.68 9.41
CA ALA A 9 -4.29 10.32 8.05
C ALA A 9 -3.27 9.39 7.38
N ASP A 10 -3.76 8.34 6.70
CA ASP A 10 -2.92 7.42 5.94
C ASP A 10 -2.15 8.16 4.85
N VAL A 11 -2.77 9.17 4.22
CA VAL A 11 -2.14 10.04 3.22
C VAL A 11 -2.45 11.50 3.54
N ALA A 12 -1.43 12.36 3.51
CA ALA A 12 -1.61 13.80 3.61
C ALA A 12 -1.22 14.50 2.30
N VAL A 13 -2.06 15.43 1.85
CA VAL A 13 -1.75 16.32 0.72
C VAL A 13 -1.57 17.73 1.27
N VAL A 14 -0.40 18.33 1.04
CA VAL A 14 -0.04 19.64 1.58
C VAL A 14 0.39 20.55 0.45
N ASP A 15 -0.26 21.71 0.33
CA ASP A 15 0.09 22.73 -0.66
C ASP A 15 1.09 23.74 -0.08
N LEU A 16 2.26 23.84 -0.71
CA LEU A 16 3.38 24.69 -0.32
C LEU A 16 3.47 25.98 -1.15
N SER A 17 2.42 26.35 -1.87
CA SER A 17 2.43 27.54 -2.74
C SER A 17 2.51 28.85 -1.93
N ILE A 18 2.04 28.85 -0.69
CA ILE A 18 2.06 30.02 0.19
C ILE A 18 3.34 30.02 1.03
N GLN A 19 4.32 30.85 0.64
CA GLN A 19 5.64 30.92 1.28
C GLN A 19 5.56 31.15 2.80
N LEU A 20 4.65 32.02 3.26
CA LEU A 20 4.48 32.33 4.69
C LEU A 20 4.09 31.09 5.52
N GLN A 21 3.45 30.09 4.90
CA GLN A 21 2.97 28.89 5.59
C GLN A 21 3.98 27.74 5.53
N GLN A 22 4.98 27.79 4.65
CA GLN A 22 5.89 26.66 4.40
C GLN A 22 6.57 26.16 5.67
N SER A 23 7.11 27.04 6.50
CA SER A 23 7.80 26.65 7.74
C SER A 23 6.89 25.88 8.70
N ALA A 24 5.63 26.32 8.86
CA ALA A 24 4.65 25.65 9.71
C ALA A 24 4.21 24.31 9.11
N LEU A 25 4.02 24.25 7.78
CA LEU A 25 3.67 23.02 7.07
C LEU A 25 4.78 21.97 7.17
N PHE A 26 6.04 22.36 7.00
CA PHE A 26 7.20 21.47 7.20
C PHE A 26 7.30 20.96 8.64
N TYR A 27 7.01 21.81 9.63
CA TYR A 27 6.95 21.36 11.02
C TYR A 27 5.91 20.24 11.19
N HIS A 28 4.68 20.43 10.69
CA HIS A 28 3.63 19.42 10.82
C HIS A 28 3.93 18.14 10.01
N LEU A 29 4.62 18.24 8.87
CA LEU A 29 5.11 17.09 8.11
C LEU A 29 6.15 16.31 8.91
N GLY A 30 7.12 16.99 9.54
CA GLY A 30 8.11 16.34 10.41
C GLY A 30 7.47 15.64 11.62
N VAL A 31 6.41 16.23 12.19
CA VAL A 31 5.64 15.57 13.25
C VAL A 31 5.00 14.28 12.73
N ARG A 32 4.36 14.29 11.55
CA ARG A 32 3.80 13.07 10.93
C ARG A 32 4.85 11.99 10.72
N GLU A 33 6.02 12.35 10.20
CA GLU A 33 7.12 11.42 9.98
C GLU A 33 7.61 10.78 11.27
N SER A 34 7.63 11.53 12.38
CA SER A 34 8.02 10.99 13.70
C SER A 34 7.04 9.95 14.24
N PHE A 35 5.76 10.00 13.83
CA PHE A 35 4.76 8.95 14.09
C PHE A 35 4.77 7.82 13.04
N GLY A 36 5.72 7.83 12.10
CA GLY A 36 5.81 6.84 11.04
C GLY A 36 4.84 7.06 9.87
N MET A 37 4.15 8.20 9.82
CA MET A 37 3.21 8.55 8.75
C MET A 37 3.98 9.16 7.56
N LYS A 38 4.46 8.29 6.67
CA LYS A 38 5.39 8.64 5.59
C LYS A 38 4.73 9.07 4.29
N GLU A 39 3.46 8.70 4.06
CA GLU A 39 2.75 9.04 2.82
C GLU A 39 2.29 10.50 2.84
N ASN A 40 3.17 11.37 2.32
CA ASN A 40 2.95 12.80 2.22
C ASN A 40 3.18 13.26 0.77
N ILE A 41 2.17 13.88 0.18
CA ILE A 41 2.19 14.45 -1.17
C ILE A 41 2.25 15.97 -1.05
N LEU A 42 3.31 16.57 -1.59
CA LEU A 42 3.52 18.00 -1.56
C LEU A 42 3.13 18.61 -2.90
N LEU A 43 2.25 19.61 -2.86
CA LEU A 43 1.83 20.38 -4.02
C LEU A 43 2.54 21.73 -4.05
N HIS A 44 2.83 22.25 -5.23
CA HIS A 44 3.34 23.61 -5.40
C HIS A 44 2.87 24.22 -6.72
N ASN A 45 2.36 25.45 -6.66
CA ASN A 45 1.96 26.22 -7.82
C ASN A 45 3.19 26.78 -8.54
N ASP A 46 3.41 26.34 -9.77
CA ASP A 46 4.55 26.61 -10.61
C ASP A 46 4.41 27.97 -11.32
N ILE A 47 4.51 29.03 -10.54
CA ILE A 47 4.53 30.42 -11.02
C ILE A 47 5.94 30.80 -11.48
N ASP A 48 6.96 30.44 -10.70
CA ASP A 48 8.38 30.61 -11.03
C ASP A 48 9.10 29.26 -11.02
N THR A 49 9.45 28.79 -12.22
CA THR A 49 10.13 27.51 -12.47
C THR A 49 11.45 27.38 -11.70
N GLU A 50 12.15 28.48 -11.42
CA GLU A 50 13.38 28.43 -10.63
C GLU A 50 13.08 28.09 -9.17
N THR A 51 12.15 28.82 -8.56
CA THR A 51 11.70 28.60 -7.19
C THR A 51 11.05 27.22 -7.01
N THR A 52 10.19 26.79 -7.95
CA THR A 52 9.58 25.45 -7.92
C THR A 52 10.64 24.35 -7.83
N ILE A 53 11.72 24.46 -8.61
CA ILE A 53 12.80 23.46 -8.60
C ILE A 53 13.60 23.50 -7.30
N ARG A 54 13.88 24.68 -6.75
CA ARG A 54 14.55 24.79 -5.44
C ARG A 54 13.73 24.09 -4.35
N ILE A 55 12.43 24.34 -4.28
CA ILE A 55 11.53 23.71 -3.32
C ILE A 55 11.49 22.19 -3.55
N LYS A 56 11.36 21.74 -4.81
CA LYS A 56 11.39 20.31 -5.15
C LYS A 56 12.65 19.62 -4.65
N LEU A 57 13.82 20.24 -4.82
CA LEU A 57 15.10 19.70 -4.35
C LEU A 57 15.19 19.66 -2.82
N SER A 58 14.65 20.67 -2.13
CA SER A 58 14.55 20.67 -0.67
C SER A 58 13.60 19.60 -0.11
N CYS A 59 12.66 19.12 -0.93
CA CYS A 59 11.64 18.14 -0.56
C CYS A 59 11.98 16.70 -0.98
N GLY A 60 13.27 16.35 -1.14
CA GLY A 60 13.70 15.09 -1.77
C GLY A 60 13.14 13.79 -1.17
N ASN A 61 12.67 13.81 0.08
CA ASN A 61 12.08 12.66 0.75
C ASN A 61 10.56 12.53 0.53
N TYR A 62 9.93 13.50 -0.11
CA TYR A 62 8.48 13.56 -0.29
C TYR A 62 8.08 13.38 -1.75
N THR A 63 6.86 12.89 -1.96
CA THR A 63 6.25 12.89 -3.29
C THR A 63 5.88 14.31 -3.67
N PHE A 64 6.62 14.93 -4.57
CA PHE A 64 6.42 16.32 -4.99
C PHE A 64 5.69 16.44 -6.33
N VAL A 65 4.63 17.24 -6.37
CA VAL A 65 3.83 17.52 -7.57
C VAL A 65 3.70 19.03 -7.77
N SER A 66 4.37 19.56 -8.78
CA SER A 66 4.13 20.93 -9.24
C SER A 66 2.90 20.98 -10.15
N TYR A 67 2.14 22.08 -10.07
CA TYR A 67 0.97 22.32 -10.89
C TYR A 67 0.85 23.79 -11.28
N ARG A 68 0.04 24.11 -12.28
CA ARG A 68 -0.34 25.48 -12.62
C ARG A 68 -1.84 25.56 -12.84
N VAL A 69 -2.42 26.70 -12.45
CA VAL A 69 -3.82 27.02 -12.76
C VAL A 69 -3.86 27.69 -14.13
N VAL A 70 -4.55 27.07 -15.09
CA VAL A 70 -4.80 27.65 -16.43
C VAL A 70 -6.05 28.54 -16.41
N GLU A 71 -6.19 29.40 -17.42
CA GLU A 71 -7.22 30.46 -17.52
C GLU A 71 -8.66 29.97 -17.33
N CYS A 72 -8.95 28.70 -17.63
CA CYS A 72 -10.27 28.10 -17.42
C CYS A 72 -10.51 27.61 -15.97
N GLY A 73 -9.63 27.93 -15.02
CA GLY A 73 -9.67 27.45 -13.63
C GLY A 73 -9.27 25.98 -13.44
N SER A 74 -8.80 25.32 -14.51
CA SER A 74 -8.31 23.94 -14.42
C SER A 74 -6.86 23.90 -13.90
N CYS A 75 -6.51 22.85 -13.14
CA CYS A 75 -5.15 22.63 -12.68
C CYS A 75 -4.45 21.57 -13.53
N VAL A 76 -3.31 21.93 -14.11
CA VAL A 76 -2.44 21.03 -14.89
C VAL A 76 -1.15 20.79 -14.12
N ALA A 77 -0.71 19.55 -14.04
CA ALA A 77 0.57 19.18 -13.44
C ALA A 77 1.71 19.63 -14.36
N THR A 78 2.68 20.35 -13.81
CA THR A 78 3.84 20.81 -14.58
C THR A 78 5.02 19.86 -14.41
N ASN A 79 5.99 19.94 -15.33
CA ASN A 79 7.29 19.32 -15.17
C ASN A 79 8.40 20.37 -15.37
N PRO A 80 8.78 21.10 -14.30
CA PRO A 80 9.67 22.25 -14.41
C PRO A 80 11.07 21.88 -14.92
N ALA A 81 11.48 20.60 -14.81
CA ALA A 81 12.74 20.11 -15.38
C ALA A 81 12.69 20.02 -16.91
N THR A 82 11.53 19.71 -17.49
CA THR A 82 11.34 19.61 -18.95
C THR A 82 11.18 20.99 -19.58
N THR A 83 10.44 21.90 -18.92
CA THR A 83 10.23 23.28 -19.39
C THR A 83 11.56 24.03 -19.58
N ARG A 84 12.56 23.80 -18.71
CA ARG A 84 13.91 24.39 -18.87
C ARG A 84 14.65 23.91 -20.11
N ILE A 85 14.36 22.70 -20.59
CA ILE A 85 15.08 22.06 -21.70
C ILE A 85 14.43 22.40 -23.04
N THR A 86 13.10 22.39 -23.10
CA THR A 86 12.36 22.53 -24.37
C THR A 86 11.87 23.94 -24.64
N GLY A 87 11.80 24.83 -23.64
CA GLY A 87 11.28 26.20 -23.79
C GLY A 87 9.77 26.28 -24.11
N GLU A 88 9.15 25.17 -24.51
CA GLU A 88 7.72 25.06 -24.78
C GLU A 88 6.95 24.45 -23.59
N GLU A 89 5.92 25.15 -23.15
CA GLU A 89 4.89 24.63 -22.24
C GLU A 89 3.87 23.82 -23.04
N VAL A 90 4.25 22.63 -23.48
CA VAL A 90 3.27 21.70 -24.07
C VAL A 90 2.41 21.15 -22.94
N ILE A 91 1.27 21.80 -22.72
CA ILE A 91 0.22 21.34 -21.81
C ILE A 91 -0.41 20.09 -22.46
N ASP A 92 0.09 18.91 -22.11
CA ASP A 92 -0.54 17.66 -22.53
C ASP A 92 -1.89 17.53 -21.81
N PRO A 93 -3.02 17.35 -22.49
CA PRO A 93 -4.32 17.13 -21.86
C PRO A 93 -4.35 15.91 -20.92
N LYS A 94 -3.35 15.02 -20.94
CA LYS A 94 -3.15 13.95 -19.94
C LYS A 94 -2.51 14.42 -18.62
N GLN A 95 -2.08 15.67 -18.51
CA GLN A 95 -1.43 16.26 -17.34
C GLN A 95 -2.40 16.85 -16.31
N HIS A 96 -3.70 16.59 -16.35
CA HIS A 96 -4.59 17.07 -15.29
C HIS A 96 -4.08 16.67 -13.90
N LEU A 97 -3.98 17.64 -12.99
CA LEU A 97 -3.52 17.41 -11.62
C LEU A 97 -4.34 16.31 -10.95
N THR A 98 -5.65 16.27 -11.21
CA THR A 98 -6.56 15.24 -10.73
C THR A 98 -6.18 13.83 -11.17
N LEU A 99 -5.76 13.65 -12.43
CA LEU A 99 -5.34 12.34 -12.93
C LEU A 99 -4.03 11.90 -12.27
N LYS A 100 -3.09 12.83 -12.09
CA LYS A 100 -1.82 12.56 -11.42
C LYS A 100 -2.04 12.18 -9.95
N LEU A 101 -2.89 12.91 -9.23
CA LEU A 101 -3.26 12.61 -7.84
C LEU A 101 -3.97 11.25 -7.72
N LYS A 102 -4.91 10.95 -8.62
CA LYS A 102 -5.58 9.63 -8.65
C LYS A 102 -4.57 8.50 -8.78
N LYS A 103 -3.56 8.65 -9.64
CA LYS A 103 -2.52 7.65 -9.84
C LYS A 103 -1.65 7.46 -8.59
N LEU A 104 -1.25 8.56 -7.94
CA LEU A 104 -0.50 8.51 -6.69
C LEU A 104 -1.29 7.81 -5.58
N PHE A 105 -2.58 8.11 -5.42
CA PHE A 105 -3.41 7.43 -4.42
C PHE A 105 -3.56 5.93 -4.71
N GLN A 106 -3.68 5.54 -5.98
CA GLN A 106 -3.69 4.13 -6.38
C GLN A 106 -2.38 3.44 -6.04
N ASP A 107 -1.25 4.08 -6.28
CA ASP A 107 0.07 3.52 -5.96
C ASP A 107 0.23 3.30 -4.44
N VAL A 108 -0.20 4.26 -3.61
CA VAL A 108 -0.20 4.13 -2.14
C VAL A 108 -1.12 2.99 -1.68
N GLU A 109 -2.30 2.85 -2.28
CA GLU A 109 -3.22 1.76 -1.98
C GLU A 109 -2.59 0.40 -2.31
N VAL A 110 -1.94 0.27 -3.47
CA VAL A 110 -1.25 -0.96 -3.90
C VAL A 110 -0.11 -1.30 -2.95
N GLN A 111 0.72 -0.32 -2.57
CA GLN A 111 1.84 -0.53 -1.64
C GLN A 111 1.35 -0.94 -0.25
N SER A 112 0.30 -0.30 0.26
CA SER A 112 -0.31 -0.64 1.55
C SER A 112 -0.85 -2.07 1.57
N LYS A 113 -1.49 -2.52 0.47
CA LYS A 113 -1.92 -3.91 0.30
C LYS A 113 -0.75 -4.89 0.24
N ALA A 114 0.31 -4.56 -0.49
CA ALA A 114 1.51 -5.38 -0.56
C ALA A 114 2.15 -5.54 0.83
N HIS A 115 2.26 -4.43 1.58
CA HIS A 115 2.85 -4.46 2.92
C HIS A 115 2.04 -5.32 3.89
N MET A 116 0.70 -5.30 3.83
CA MET A 116 -0.14 -6.17 4.66
C MET A 116 0.11 -7.66 4.41
N LYS A 117 0.30 -8.07 3.16
CA LYS A 117 0.65 -9.44 2.78
C LYS A 117 2.04 -9.82 3.30
N GLU A 118 3.03 -8.97 3.07
CA GLU A 118 4.40 -9.20 3.53
C GLU A 118 4.47 -9.30 5.06
N LYS A 119 3.76 -8.43 5.78
CA LYS A 119 3.68 -8.46 7.24
C LYS A 119 3.03 -9.76 7.72
N PHE A 120 1.96 -10.21 7.09
CA PHE A 120 1.35 -11.50 7.42
C PHE A 120 2.34 -12.66 7.21
N LEU A 121 3.03 -12.70 6.09
CA LEU A 121 4.02 -13.75 5.80
C LEU A 121 5.22 -13.70 6.76
N ALA A 122 5.66 -12.50 7.16
CA ALA A 122 6.69 -12.33 8.17
C ALA A 122 6.24 -12.83 9.54
N ASP A 123 5.04 -12.48 9.97
CA ASP A 123 4.43 -12.98 11.21
C ASP A 123 4.32 -14.52 11.18
N LEU A 124 3.96 -15.10 10.03
CA LEU A 124 3.77 -16.54 9.86
C LEU A 124 5.11 -17.28 9.98
N ARG A 125 6.16 -16.76 9.34
CA ARG A 125 7.54 -17.28 9.49
C ARG A 125 7.98 -17.21 10.94
N LYS A 126 7.79 -16.05 11.59
CA LYS A 126 8.14 -15.86 13.00
C LYS A 126 7.38 -16.82 13.91
N ALA A 127 6.10 -17.06 13.67
CA ALA A 127 5.31 -18.00 14.46
C ALA A 127 5.86 -19.44 14.35
N ARG A 128 6.24 -19.87 13.15
CA ARG A 128 6.86 -21.20 12.91
C ARG A 128 8.24 -21.35 13.54
N GLU A 129 9.00 -20.26 13.64
CA GLU A 129 10.32 -20.25 14.31
C GLU A 129 10.20 -20.20 15.83
N THR A 130 9.14 -19.58 16.36
CA THR A 130 8.97 -19.31 17.80
C THR A 130 8.23 -20.42 18.52
N TYR A 131 7.17 -20.97 17.92
CA TYR A 131 6.26 -21.91 18.57
C TYR A 131 6.42 -23.33 18.02
N SER A 132 6.01 -24.32 18.81
CA SER A 132 5.99 -25.73 18.40
C SER A 132 4.78 -26.48 18.97
N GLY A 133 4.46 -27.65 18.41
CA GLY A 133 3.37 -28.50 18.88
C GLY A 133 2.01 -27.79 18.92
N GLU A 134 1.31 -27.93 20.05
CA GLU A 134 -0.05 -27.38 20.24
C GLU A 134 -0.08 -25.84 20.20
N GLU A 135 0.98 -25.18 20.69
CA GLU A 135 1.09 -23.72 20.67
C GLU A 135 1.16 -23.19 19.24
N LEU A 136 1.92 -23.86 18.38
CA LEU A 136 1.99 -23.53 16.96
C LEU A 136 0.64 -23.74 16.27
N SER A 137 -0.06 -24.85 16.55
CA SER A 137 -1.41 -25.08 16.02
C SER A 137 -2.38 -23.95 16.40
N LYS A 138 -2.38 -23.52 17.67
CA LYS A 138 -3.20 -22.39 18.14
C LYS A 138 -2.81 -21.09 17.44
N ALA A 139 -1.52 -20.81 17.30
CA ALA A 139 -1.03 -19.62 16.61
C ALA A 139 -1.47 -19.59 15.13
N LEU A 140 -1.31 -20.70 14.41
CA LEU A 140 -1.72 -20.82 13.00
C LEU A 140 -3.24 -20.67 12.82
N ASN A 141 -4.04 -21.28 13.71
CA ASN A 141 -5.50 -21.13 13.69
C ASN A 141 -5.94 -19.69 13.98
N ASN A 142 -5.23 -18.96 14.85
CA ASN A 142 -5.49 -17.53 15.05
C ASN A 142 -5.07 -16.70 13.85
N MET A 143 -3.94 -17.02 13.21
CA MET A 143 -3.51 -16.33 11.99
C MET A 143 -4.49 -16.55 10.83
N ARG A 144 -5.07 -17.74 10.71
CA ARG A 144 -6.08 -18.06 9.68
C ARG A 144 -7.26 -17.09 9.70
N LYS A 145 -7.70 -16.61 10.86
CA LYS A 145 -8.79 -15.61 10.98
C LYS A 145 -8.48 -14.28 10.26
N ARG A 146 -7.20 -13.95 10.08
CA ARG A 146 -6.78 -12.74 9.34
C ARG A 146 -6.93 -12.89 7.82
N LEU A 147 -7.19 -14.10 7.32
CA LEU A 147 -7.40 -14.35 5.89
C LEU A 147 -8.80 -13.91 5.40
N ASP A 148 -9.69 -13.51 6.30
CA ASP A 148 -10.96 -12.86 5.95
C ASP A 148 -10.74 -11.46 5.36
N ASP A 149 -9.57 -10.84 5.61
CA ASP A 149 -9.19 -9.56 5.00
C ASP A 149 -8.72 -9.76 3.54
N PRO A 150 -9.44 -9.21 2.55
CA PRO A 150 -9.08 -9.36 1.14
C PRO A 150 -7.72 -8.74 0.79
N ASN A 151 -7.20 -7.83 1.61
CA ASN A 151 -5.88 -7.23 1.40
C ASN A 151 -4.74 -8.18 1.79
N VAL A 152 -5.00 -9.11 2.70
CA VAL A 152 -4.06 -10.16 3.10
C VAL A 152 -4.21 -11.39 2.20
N LEU A 153 -5.43 -11.73 1.81
CA LEU A 153 -5.73 -12.92 1.04
C LEU A 153 -5.07 -12.89 -0.35
N SER A 154 -4.27 -13.93 -0.64
CA SER A 154 -3.65 -14.15 -1.95
C SER A 154 -3.25 -15.61 -2.09
N GLY A 155 -3.01 -16.07 -3.33
CA GLY A 155 -2.60 -17.45 -3.58
C GLY A 155 -1.30 -17.83 -2.87
N GLU A 156 -0.34 -16.90 -2.78
CA GLU A 156 0.91 -17.11 -2.04
C GLU A 156 0.68 -17.26 -0.54
N VAL A 157 -0.15 -16.39 0.05
CA VAL A 157 -0.50 -16.45 1.47
C VAL A 157 -1.20 -17.77 1.80
N VAL A 158 -2.19 -18.17 0.99
CA VAL A 158 -2.90 -19.45 1.18
C VAL A 158 -1.93 -20.63 1.09
N LEU A 159 -1.03 -20.62 0.10
CA LEU A 159 -0.02 -21.66 -0.05
C LEU A 159 0.88 -21.78 1.18
N ASN A 160 1.40 -20.66 1.70
CA ASN A 160 2.25 -20.65 2.89
C ASN A 160 1.52 -21.13 4.15
N VAL A 161 0.25 -20.75 4.33
CA VAL A 161 -0.57 -21.23 5.45
C VAL A 161 -0.82 -22.74 5.35
N LEU A 162 -1.12 -23.26 4.15
CA LEU A 162 -1.27 -24.70 3.93
C LEU A 162 0.02 -25.48 4.21
N ILE A 163 1.17 -24.95 3.81
CA ILE A 163 2.48 -25.54 4.15
C ILE A 163 2.67 -25.57 5.68
N SER A 164 2.31 -24.48 6.36
CA SER A 164 2.44 -24.37 7.82
C SER A 164 1.56 -25.40 8.55
N PHE A 165 0.31 -25.59 8.13
CA PHE A 165 -0.55 -26.65 8.69
C PHE A 165 -0.04 -28.05 8.36
N ARG A 166 0.53 -28.25 7.16
CA ARG A 166 1.10 -29.55 6.77
C ARG A 166 2.28 -29.96 7.66
N GLU A 167 3.12 -29.02 8.08
CA GLU A 167 4.27 -29.28 8.95
C GLU A 167 3.86 -29.82 10.33
N ILE A 168 2.74 -29.33 10.85
CA ILE A 168 2.15 -29.82 12.12
C ILE A 168 1.14 -30.94 11.91
N GLN A 169 0.99 -31.44 10.68
CA GLN A 169 0.05 -32.50 10.31
C GLN A 169 -1.43 -32.21 10.63
N ASP A 170 -1.81 -30.93 10.67
CA ASP A 170 -3.19 -30.49 10.89
C ASP A 170 -3.97 -30.50 9.57
N TYR A 171 -4.30 -31.71 9.11
CA TYR A 171 -4.96 -31.93 7.82
C TYR A 171 -6.43 -31.46 7.83
N ASP A 172 -7.10 -31.48 8.98
CA ASP A 172 -8.44 -30.92 9.15
C ASP A 172 -8.44 -29.41 8.84
N ALA A 173 -7.52 -28.65 9.41
CA ALA A 173 -7.41 -27.21 9.17
C ALA A 173 -7.08 -26.90 7.70
N MET A 174 -6.25 -27.71 7.04
CA MET A 174 -5.95 -27.56 5.61
C MET A 174 -7.19 -27.70 4.74
N VAL A 175 -8.00 -28.76 4.99
CA VAL A 175 -9.24 -29.01 4.24
C VAL A 175 -10.23 -27.88 4.47
N GLN A 176 -10.46 -27.52 5.74
CA GLN A 176 -11.41 -26.46 6.08
C GLN A 176 -11.01 -25.11 5.47
N LEU A 177 -9.72 -24.76 5.47
CA LEU A 177 -9.24 -23.52 4.85
C LEU A 177 -9.60 -23.45 3.36
N VAL A 178 -9.37 -24.52 2.60
CA VAL A 178 -9.67 -24.53 1.16
C VAL A 178 -11.16 -24.55 0.89
N ASP A 179 -11.94 -25.29 1.70
CA ASP A 179 -13.38 -25.36 1.55
C ASP A 179 -14.06 -24.02 1.87
N ASP A 180 -13.66 -23.35 2.95
CA ASP A 180 -14.15 -22.00 3.28
C ASP A 180 -13.87 -21.02 2.14
N LEU A 181 -12.65 -21.03 1.57
CA LEU A 181 -12.30 -20.17 0.44
C LEU A 181 -13.07 -20.53 -0.85
N ARG A 182 -13.57 -21.75 -1.01
CA ARG A 182 -14.43 -22.14 -2.15
C ARG A 182 -15.84 -21.58 -2.05
N THR A 183 -16.35 -21.36 -0.83
CA THR A 183 -17.71 -20.85 -0.61
C THR A 183 -17.88 -19.43 -1.15
N ILE A 184 -16.79 -18.66 -1.20
CA ILE A 184 -16.77 -17.27 -1.67
C ILE A 184 -16.32 -17.22 -3.15
N PRO A 185 -17.20 -16.81 -4.10
CA PRO A 185 -16.88 -16.85 -5.53
C PRO A 185 -15.63 -16.05 -5.94
N THR A 186 -15.39 -14.91 -5.29
CA THR A 186 -14.23 -14.04 -5.56
C THR A 186 -12.90 -14.68 -5.14
N HIS A 187 -12.92 -15.62 -4.18
CA HIS A 187 -11.72 -16.23 -3.62
C HIS A 187 -11.24 -17.47 -4.39
N LYS A 188 -12.06 -18.00 -5.31
CA LYS A 188 -11.74 -19.18 -6.12
C LYS A 188 -10.43 -19.03 -6.90
N ASN A 189 -10.11 -17.82 -7.34
CA ASN A 189 -8.88 -17.55 -8.07
C ASN A 189 -7.62 -17.79 -7.23
N TYR A 190 -7.69 -17.66 -5.91
CA TYR A 190 -6.52 -17.83 -5.03
C TYR A 190 -6.17 -19.29 -4.75
N ILE A 191 -7.12 -20.22 -4.93
CA ILE A 191 -6.95 -21.65 -4.61
C ILE A 191 -6.82 -22.54 -5.86
N ASN A 192 -6.93 -21.97 -7.05
CA ASN A 192 -6.90 -22.72 -8.32
C ASN A 192 -5.49 -23.09 -8.81
N THR A 193 -4.44 -22.76 -8.06
CA THR A 193 -3.08 -23.13 -8.44
C THR A 193 -2.84 -24.64 -8.26
N PRO A 194 -2.04 -25.30 -9.13
CA PRO A 194 -1.75 -26.73 -9.00
C PRO A 194 -1.18 -27.12 -7.63
N ALA A 195 -0.33 -26.27 -7.05
CA ALA A 195 0.27 -26.50 -5.74
C ALA A 195 -0.78 -26.59 -4.63
N ILE A 196 -1.73 -25.65 -4.58
CA ILE A 196 -2.80 -25.65 -3.58
C ILE A 196 -3.73 -26.85 -3.78
N ARG A 197 -4.09 -27.17 -5.02
CA ARG A 197 -4.93 -28.34 -5.33
C ARG A 197 -4.27 -29.65 -4.88
N ASN A 198 -2.96 -29.78 -5.07
CA ASN A 198 -2.20 -30.95 -4.63
C ASN A 198 -2.15 -31.06 -3.11
N LEU A 199 -1.91 -29.95 -2.40
CA LEU A 199 -1.92 -29.92 -0.93
C LEU A 199 -3.31 -30.25 -0.36
N TYR A 200 -4.36 -29.73 -0.98
CA TYR A 200 -5.73 -30.05 -0.60
C TYR A 200 -6.07 -31.53 -0.78
N ALA A 201 -5.76 -32.10 -1.94
CA ALA A 201 -5.98 -33.53 -2.20
C ALA A 201 -5.16 -34.41 -1.24
N PHE A 202 -3.93 -33.99 -0.93
CA PHE A 202 -3.09 -34.66 0.06
C PHE A 202 -3.74 -34.65 1.45
N ALA A 203 -4.25 -33.51 1.91
CA ALA A 203 -4.90 -33.38 3.21
C ALA A 203 -6.19 -34.22 3.28
N LEU A 204 -7.01 -34.22 2.24
CA LEU A 204 -8.21 -35.07 2.16
C LEU A 204 -7.90 -36.56 2.35
N ASN A 205 -6.80 -37.05 1.77
CA ASN A 205 -6.39 -38.45 1.90
C ASN A 205 -5.81 -38.81 3.28
N ARG A 206 -5.34 -37.81 4.03
CA ARG A 206 -4.63 -38.00 5.30
C ARG A 206 -5.47 -37.69 6.53
N ARG A 207 -6.57 -36.96 6.36
CA ARG A 207 -7.60 -36.72 7.37
C ARG A 207 -8.27 -38.06 7.72
N LYS A 208 -7.79 -38.72 8.77
CA LYS A 208 -8.35 -39.96 9.32
C LYS A 208 -8.90 -39.68 10.71
#